data_AF-A0A9E3PX87-F1
#
_entry.id   AF-A0A9E3PX87-F1
#
_cell.length_a   1.000
_cell.length_b   1.000
_cell.length_c   1.000
_cell.angle_alpha   90.00
_cell.angle_beta   90.00
_cell.angle_gamma   90.00
#
_symmetry.space_group_name_H-M   'P 1'
#
loop_
_entity.id
_entity.type
_entity.pdbx_description
1 polymer ?
#
loop_
_entity_poly.entity_id
_entity_poly.type
_entity_poly.pdbx_seq_one_letter_code
_entity_poly.pdbx_strand_id
1 'polypeptide(L)'
;MTVKIWIAVAITALASGCGDGGPAGEGGGTVAMTRDGKVGAEFGSAGPRICADKKSPASGAPSAAQAAAYSICALEGQFSDALFLVDNVVVTDIGKPRKHDPTSDVNFAEMDTSRPIYDIRGNFDSYQCRYLSTTKTIDMGPKYRKGSNCIKRRSANAKGACYVDTFGDWRCTMVDVDARDIIDDEAPPPA
;
A
#
# COMPACT_ATOMS: atom_id res chain seq x y z
N MET A 1 52.51 -10.01 48.12
CA MET A 1 51.21 -9.79 47.45
C MET A 1 51.49 -8.99 46.19
N THR A 2 51.45 -9.63 45.03
CA THR A 2 51.95 -9.07 43.76
C THR A 2 50.74 -8.79 42.87
N VAL A 3 50.44 -7.52 42.63
CA VAL A 3 49.30 -7.07 41.83
C VAL A 3 49.72 -7.03 40.36
N LYS A 4 49.07 -7.83 39.51
CA LYS A 4 49.23 -7.77 38.04
C LYS A 4 48.14 -6.87 37.47
N ILE A 5 48.54 -5.72 36.94
CA ILE A 5 47.69 -4.77 36.20
C ILE A 5 47.75 -5.15 34.72
N TRP A 6 46.59 -5.41 34.10
CA TRP A 6 46.47 -5.57 32.65
C TRP A 6 45.91 -4.29 32.05
N ILE A 7 46.68 -3.64 31.17
CA ILE A 7 46.26 -2.49 30.37
C ILE A 7 45.68 -3.03 29.06
N ALA A 8 44.39 -2.81 28.83
CA ALA A 8 43.77 -3.03 27.53
C ALA A 8 43.83 -1.71 26.73
N VAL A 9 44.60 -1.71 25.64
CA VAL A 9 44.68 -0.59 24.70
C VAL A 9 43.52 -0.71 23.70
N ALA A 10 42.65 0.30 23.70
CA ALA A 10 41.61 0.48 22.68
C ALA A 10 42.24 1.03 21.39
N ILE A 11 42.02 0.34 20.27
CA ILE A 11 42.40 0.82 18.93
C ILE A 11 41.17 1.48 18.30
N THR A 12 41.14 2.81 18.31
CA THR A 12 40.18 3.62 17.57
C THR A 12 40.69 3.77 16.13
N ALA A 13 40.05 3.13 15.17
CA ALA A 13 40.30 3.37 13.74
C ALA A 13 39.47 4.57 13.27
N LEU A 14 40.14 5.71 13.05
CA LEU A 14 39.61 6.83 12.27
C LEU A 14 39.95 6.58 10.81
N ALA A 15 38.93 6.33 9.98
CA ALA A 15 39.04 6.38 8.53
C ALA A 15 38.29 7.62 8.03
N SER A 16 39.05 8.68 7.76
CA SER A 16 38.65 9.81 6.92
C SER A 16 38.73 9.39 5.45
N GLY A 17 37.62 9.48 4.72
CA GLY A 17 37.58 9.27 3.27
C GLY A 17 36.51 10.16 2.63
N CYS A 18 36.97 11.15 1.86
CA CYS A 18 36.14 12.01 1.03
C CYS A 18 35.78 11.30 -0.29
N GLY A 19 34.50 11.40 -0.68
CA GLY A 19 34.06 11.49 -2.08
C GLY A 19 34.06 10.23 -2.92
N ASP A 20 32.88 9.62 -3.08
CA ASP A 20 32.34 9.26 -4.39
C ASP A 20 30.82 9.06 -4.30
N GLY A 21 30.09 9.54 -5.30
CA GLY A 21 28.63 9.69 -5.29
C GLY A 21 27.89 8.36 -5.10
N GLY A 22 27.21 8.22 -3.97
CA GLY A 22 26.22 7.17 -3.75
C GLY A 22 24.87 7.51 -4.41
N PRO A 23 24.14 6.53 -4.96
CA PRO A 23 22.79 6.76 -5.44
C PRO A 23 21.85 7.09 -4.28
N ALA A 24 20.80 7.83 -4.63
CA ALA A 24 19.80 8.40 -3.75
C ALA A 24 19.12 7.37 -2.82
N GLY A 25 18.99 7.75 -1.56
CA GLY A 25 17.82 7.45 -0.74
C GLY A 25 17.69 6.02 -0.20
N GLU A 26 18.61 5.59 0.66
CA GLU A 26 18.28 4.59 1.69
C GLU A 26 17.41 5.22 2.78
N GLY A 27 16.12 5.34 2.45
CA GLY A 27 15.03 5.69 3.37
C GLY A 27 13.91 4.67 3.26
N GLY A 28 14.25 3.38 3.12
CA GLY A 28 13.32 2.26 2.97
C GLY A 28 12.68 1.86 4.30
N GLY A 29 12.05 2.80 4.99
CA GLY A 29 11.23 2.49 6.17
C GLY A 29 10.02 1.66 5.75
N THR A 30 9.80 0.53 6.43
CA THR A 30 8.59 -0.27 6.26
C THR A 30 7.38 0.50 6.77
N VAL A 31 6.36 0.68 5.93
CA VAL A 31 5.10 1.30 6.34
C VAL A 31 4.33 0.29 7.18
N ALA A 32 4.15 0.60 8.47
CA ALA A 32 3.39 -0.24 9.38
C ALA A 32 1.90 -0.22 8.99
N MET A 33 1.30 -1.41 8.91
CA MET A 33 -0.12 -1.59 8.60
C MET A 33 -0.80 -2.44 9.66
N THR A 34 -2.05 -2.12 9.96
CA THR A 34 -2.96 -2.94 10.77
C THR A 34 -4.18 -3.32 9.93
N ARG A 35 -4.96 -4.32 10.35
CA ARG A 35 -6.24 -4.66 9.68
C ARG A 35 -7.42 -4.25 10.54
N ASP A 36 -8.49 -3.76 9.91
CA ASP A 36 -9.79 -3.59 10.56
C ASP A 36 -10.63 -4.87 10.45
N GLY A 37 -10.37 -5.80 11.38
CA GLY A 37 -11.09 -7.06 11.45
C GLY A 37 -12.59 -6.93 11.76
N LYS A 38 -13.06 -5.78 12.28
CA LYS A 38 -14.49 -5.57 12.51
C LYS A 38 -15.24 -5.44 11.20
N VAL A 39 -14.69 -4.64 10.28
CA VAL A 39 -15.21 -4.54 8.91
C VAL A 39 -15.11 -5.89 8.21
N GLY A 40 -13.95 -6.57 8.30
CA GLY A 40 -13.75 -7.87 7.66
C GLY A 40 -14.76 -8.95 8.07
N ALA A 41 -15.20 -8.95 9.33
CA ALA A 41 -16.11 -9.95 9.87
C ALA A 41 -17.46 -10.02 9.14
N GLU A 42 -18.00 -8.89 8.69
CA GLU A 42 -19.28 -8.82 7.96
C GLU A 42 -19.22 -9.50 6.57
N PHE A 43 -18.00 -9.68 6.06
CA PHE A 43 -17.69 -10.29 4.77
C PHE A 43 -16.99 -11.65 4.91
N GLY A 44 -16.73 -12.11 6.14
CA GLY A 44 -15.97 -13.34 6.39
C GLY A 44 -14.49 -13.24 6.01
N SER A 45 -13.91 -12.03 6.02
CA SER A 45 -12.55 -11.67 5.64
C SER A 45 -11.73 -11.15 6.84
N ALA A 46 -10.42 -10.96 6.66
CA ALA A 46 -9.55 -10.30 7.62
C ALA A 46 -9.73 -8.77 7.71
N GLY A 47 -10.37 -8.16 6.71
CA GLY A 47 -10.66 -6.72 6.69
C GLY A 47 -9.56 -5.85 6.07
N PRO A 48 -9.85 -4.57 5.79
CA PRO A 48 -8.94 -3.69 5.06
C PRO A 48 -7.74 -3.32 5.91
N ARG A 49 -6.58 -3.13 5.25
CA ARG A 49 -5.35 -2.64 5.86
C ARG A 49 -5.38 -1.12 5.98
N ILE A 50 -4.91 -0.65 7.12
CA ILE A 50 -4.79 0.75 7.49
C ILE A 50 -3.32 1.05 7.74
N CYS A 51 -2.78 2.05 7.04
CA CYS A 51 -1.43 2.53 7.25
C CYS A 51 -1.39 3.42 8.49
N ALA A 52 -0.52 3.08 9.44
CA ALA A 52 -0.40 3.81 10.71
C ALA A 52 0.21 5.22 10.53
N ASP A 53 1.15 5.35 9.60
CA ASP A 53 1.74 6.61 9.19
C ASP A 53 1.77 6.67 7.66
N LYS A 54 1.63 7.88 7.12
CA LYS A 54 1.72 8.18 5.69
C LYS A 54 2.61 9.40 5.41
N LYS A 55 3.40 9.89 6.38
CA LYS A 55 4.21 11.10 6.19
C LYS A 55 5.56 10.86 5.52
N SER A 56 6.02 9.60 5.44
CA SER A 56 7.35 9.27 4.95
C SER A 56 7.37 8.84 3.48
N PRO A 57 8.36 9.27 2.67
CA PRO A 57 9.43 10.19 3.02
C PRO A 57 8.95 11.65 3.01
N ALA A 58 9.59 12.51 3.82
CA ALA A 58 9.24 13.94 3.88
C ALA A 58 9.62 14.71 2.60
N SER A 59 10.56 14.18 1.81
CA SER A 59 11.01 14.78 0.56
C SER A 59 11.40 13.70 -0.44
N GLY A 60 11.26 14.00 -1.73
CA GLY A 60 11.47 13.03 -2.80
C GLY A 60 10.29 12.08 -2.98
N ALA A 61 10.47 11.11 -3.88
CA ALA A 61 9.48 10.07 -4.13
C ALA A 61 9.48 9.04 -2.99
N PRO A 62 8.35 8.39 -2.68
CA PRO A 62 8.36 7.16 -1.90
C PRO A 62 9.17 6.07 -2.61
N SER A 63 9.73 5.13 -1.86
CA SER A 63 10.26 3.89 -2.43
C SER A 63 9.13 3.04 -3.02
N ALA A 64 9.46 2.07 -3.88
CA ALA A 64 8.47 1.13 -4.43
C ALA A 64 7.68 0.39 -3.33
N ALA A 65 8.36 0.01 -2.23
CA ALA A 65 7.72 -0.65 -1.10
C ALA A 65 6.75 0.27 -0.35
N GLN A 66 7.14 1.53 -0.12
CA GLN A 66 6.26 2.54 0.48
C GLN A 66 5.06 2.84 -0.42
N ALA A 67 5.28 3.04 -1.72
CA ALA A 67 4.22 3.26 -2.69
C ALA A 67 3.24 2.09 -2.77
N ALA A 68 3.72 0.84 -2.70
CA ALA A 68 2.88 -0.34 -2.63
C ALA A 68 2.04 -0.36 -1.34
N ALA A 69 2.64 -0.08 -0.18
CA ALA A 69 1.91 -0.02 1.09
C ALA A 69 0.85 1.09 1.11
N TYR A 70 1.17 2.29 0.63
CA TYR A 70 0.20 3.38 0.52
C TYR A 70 -0.91 3.07 -0.47
N SER A 71 -0.59 2.36 -1.58
CA SER A 71 -1.59 1.89 -2.54
C SER A 71 -2.52 0.86 -1.91
N ILE A 72 -2.00 -0.09 -1.13
CA ILE A 72 -2.82 -1.03 -0.35
C ILE A 72 -3.82 -0.26 0.52
N CYS A 73 -3.34 0.66 1.35
CA CYS A 73 -4.19 1.41 2.28
C CYS A 73 -5.19 2.35 1.60
N ALA A 74 -4.98 2.71 0.33
CA ALA A 74 -5.89 3.54 -0.44
C ALA A 74 -6.93 2.72 -1.22
N LEU A 75 -6.55 1.51 -1.66
CA LEU A 75 -7.40 0.62 -2.46
C LEU A 75 -8.30 -0.26 -1.59
N GLU A 76 -7.89 -0.54 -0.36
CA GLU A 76 -8.70 -1.32 0.58
C GLU A 76 -9.70 -0.46 1.34
N GLY A 77 -10.92 -0.96 1.49
CA GLY A 77 -11.97 -0.26 2.22
C GLY A 77 -13.35 -0.82 1.91
N GLN A 78 -14.31 -0.44 2.74
CA GLN A 78 -15.72 -0.73 2.49
C GLN A 78 -16.34 0.45 1.76
N PHE A 79 -17.02 0.15 0.65
CA PHE A 79 -17.79 1.14 -0.08
C PHE A 79 -19.15 0.56 -0.45
N SER A 80 -20.22 1.25 -0.05
CA SER A 80 -21.60 0.74 -0.14
C SER A 80 -21.72 -0.62 0.56
N ASP A 81 -22.02 -1.66 -0.21
CA ASP A 81 -22.31 -3.03 0.19
C ASP A 81 -21.18 -4.01 -0.15
N ALA A 82 -20.02 -3.48 -0.54
CA ALA A 82 -18.86 -4.25 -0.90
C ALA A 82 -17.63 -3.87 -0.08
N LEU A 83 -16.85 -4.89 0.27
CA LEU A 83 -15.50 -4.74 0.81
C LEU A 83 -14.50 -4.96 -0.32
N PHE A 84 -13.65 -3.96 -0.54
CA PHE A 84 -12.55 -4.01 -1.49
C PHE A 84 -11.26 -4.33 -0.76
N LEU A 85 -10.55 -5.33 -1.25
CA LEU A 85 -9.25 -5.78 -0.73
C LEU A 85 -8.29 -6.00 -1.89
N VAL A 86 -7.00 -6.00 -1.61
CA VAL A 86 -5.97 -6.26 -2.63
C VAL A 86 -4.95 -7.27 -2.12
N ASP A 87 -4.25 -7.94 -3.02
CA ASP A 87 -3.07 -8.75 -2.70
C ASP A 87 -2.02 -8.59 -3.79
N ASN A 88 -0.82 -9.11 -3.51
CA ASN A 88 0.28 -9.16 -4.49
C ASN A 88 0.56 -7.78 -5.11
N VAL A 89 0.40 -6.71 -4.31
CA VAL A 89 0.62 -5.35 -4.76
C VAL A 89 2.11 -5.14 -4.94
N VAL A 90 2.50 -4.85 -6.17
CA VAL A 90 3.89 -4.56 -6.55
C VAL A 90 3.89 -3.28 -7.35
N VAL A 91 4.68 -2.31 -6.90
CA VAL A 91 5.05 -1.13 -7.70
C VAL A 91 6.36 -1.45 -8.40
N THR A 92 6.34 -1.49 -9.74
CA THR A 92 7.52 -1.83 -10.56
C THR A 92 8.32 -0.60 -10.92
N ASP A 93 7.66 0.52 -11.14
CA ASP A 93 8.29 1.76 -11.58
C ASP A 93 7.69 2.97 -10.88
N ILE A 94 8.56 3.95 -10.59
CA ILE A 94 8.20 5.27 -10.11
C ILE A 94 8.80 6.28 -11.08
N GLY A 95 7.93 7.12 -11.65
CA GLY A 95 8.28 8.13 -12.62
C GLY A 95 9.05 9.30 -12.02
N LYS A 96 9.53 10.17 -12.90
CA LYS A 96 10.15 11.45 -12.51
C LYS A 96 9.09 12.38 -11.89
N PRO A 97 9.49 13.31 -11.00
CA PRO A 97 8.56 14.29 -10.45
C PRO A 97 7.95 15.13 -11.58
N ARG A 98 6.62 15.29 -11.55
CA ARG A 98 5.89 16.20 -12.42
C ARG A 98 5.05 17.18 -11.60
N LYS A 99 4.69 18.30 -12.25
CA LYS A 99 3.74 19.25 -11.68
C LYS A 99 2.31 18.72 -11.80
N HIS A 100 1.43 19.27 -10.98
CA HIS A 100 0.00 19.08 -11.11
C HIS A 100 -0.50 19.54 -12.48
N ASP A 101 -1.32 18.70 -13.11
CA ASP A 101 -2.12 19.04 -14.28
C ASP A 101 -3.61 18.91 -13.91
N PRO A 102 -4.39 20.02 -13.91
CA PRO A 102 -5.79 20.00 -13.51
C PRO A 102 -6.68 19.14 -14.41
N THR A 103 -6.22 18.80 -15.62
CA THR A 103 -6.98 17.98 -16.58
C THR A 103 -6.84 16.49 -16.27
N SER A 104 -5.63 16.04 -15.93
CA SER A 104 -5.36 14.61 -15.67
C SER A 104 -5.56 14.23 -14.20
N ASP A 105 -5.38 15.17 -13.28
CA ASP A 105 -5.31 14.91 -11.84
C ASP A 105 -6.61 15.28 -11.09
N VAL A 106 -7.72 15.42 -11.82
CA VAL A 106 -9.06 15.79 -11.31
C VAL A 106 -9.53 14.94 -10.12
N ASN A 107 -9.10 13.68 -10.02
CA ASN A 107 -9.52 12.76 -8.98
C ASN A 107 -8.58 12.72 -7.76
N PHE A 108 -7.57 13.61 -7.69
CA PHE A 108 -6.64 13.67 -6.57
C PHE A 108 -7.19 14.61 -5.49
N ALA A 109 -7.98 14.02 -4.58
CA ALA A 109 -8.59 14.73 -3.46
C ALA A 109 -7.52 15.32 -2.52
N GLU A 110 -7.75 16.55 -2.07
CA GLU A 110 -6.92 17.26 -1.07
C GLU A 110 -5.44 17.35 -1.44
N MET A 111 -5.07 17.19 -2.70
CA MET A 111 -3.68 17.22 -3.13
C MET A 111 -3.03 18.58 -2.86
N ASP A 112 -1.82 18.57 -2.30
CA ASP A 112 -0.97 19.75 -2.24
C ASP A 112 -0.36 20.02 -3.61
N THR A 113 -0.94 20.97 -4.35
CA THR A 113 -0.50 21.34 -5.69
C THR A 113 0.89 22.00 -5.73
N SER A 114 1.47 22.36 -4.59
CA SER A 114 2.84 22.88 -4.49
C SER A 114 3.89 21.76 -4.49
N ARG A 115 3.46 20.52 -4.26
CA ARG A 115 4.32 19.34 -4.18
C ARG A 115 4.31 18.57 -5.50
N PRO A 116 5.41 17.86 -5.84
CA PRO A 116 5.46 17.05 -7.04
C PRO A 116 4.58 15.81 -6.93
N ILE A 117 4.09 15.36 -8.08
CA ILE A 117 3.39 14.09 -8.26
C ILE A 117 4.38 13.10 -8.90
N TYR A 118 4.29 11.84 -8.50
CA TYR A 118 5.09 10.74 -9.03
C TYR A 118 4.17 9.69 -9.63
N ASP A 119 4.16 9.56 -10.96
CA ASP A 119 3.39 8.50 -11.62
C ASP A 119 4.00 7.14 -11.26
N ILE A 120 3.16 6.13 -11.03
CA ILE A 120 3.59 4.78 -10.66
C ILE A 120 2.99 3.75 -11.61
N ARG A 121 3.71 2.64 -11.78
CA ARG A 121 3.25 1.46 -12.51
C ARG A 121 3.42 0.24 -11.64
N GLY A 122 2.56 -0.74 -11.86
CA GLY A 122 2.62 -1.95 -11.07
C GLY A 122 1.59 -2.97 -11.47
N ASN A 123 1.35 -3.87 -10.54
CA ASN A 123 0.34 -4.90 -10.65
C ASN A 123 -0.19 -5.26 -9.27
N PHE A 124 -1.42 -5.77 -9.24
CA PHE A 124 -2.05 -6.27 -8.03
C PHE A 124 -3.20 -7.21 -8.36
N ASP A 125 -3.62 -7.97 -7.38
CA ASP A 125 -4.90 -8.67 -7.41
C ASP A 125 -5.89 -7.86 -6.58
N SER A 126 -7.12 -7.69 -7.08
CA SER A 126 -8.20 -7.07 -6.30
C SER A 126 -9.29 -8.08 -6.00
N TYR A 127 -9.92 -7.88 -4.86
CA TYR A 127 -11.08 -8.63 -4.41
C TYR A 127 -12.22 -7.66 -4.16
N GLN A 128 -13.40 -8.02 -4.63
CA GLN A 128 -14.64 -7.34 -4.29
C GLN A 128 -15.55 -8.35 -3.60
N CYS A 129 -15.70 -8.20 -2.28
CA CYS A 129 -16.45 -9.11 -1.43
C CYS A 129 -17.82 -8.51 -1.08
N ARG A 130 -18.86 -9.34 -1.14
CA ARG A 130 -20.23 -9.04 -0.71
C ARG A 130 -20.43 -9.43 0.74
N TYR A 131 -21.41 -8.83 1.41
CA TYR A 131 -21.82 -9.25 2.74
C TYR A 131 -22.12 -10.75 2.82
N LEU A 132 -21.90 -11.32 4.00
CA LEU A 132 -22.41 -12.66 4.29
C LEU A 132 -23.93 -12.62 4.50
N SER A 133 -24.61 -13.73 4.20
CA SER A 133 -25.98 -13.93 4.66
C SER A 133 -26.00 -13.95 6.20
N THR A 134 -26.53 -12.88 6.81
CA THR A 134 -26.41 -12.62 8.25
C THR A 134 -27.45 -13.32 9.11
N THR A 135 -28.42 -14.03 8.52
CA THR A 135 -29.46 -14.75 9.28
C THR A 135 -29.84 -16.09 8.65
N LYS A 136 -30.27 -17.04 9.48
CA LYS A 136 -30.91 -18.30 9.04
C LYS A 136 -32.24 -18.07 8.31
N THR A 137 -32.76 -16.84 8.34
CA THR A 137 -34.09 -16.45 7.84
C THR A 137 -34.04 -15.79 6.46
N ILE A 138 -32.93 -15.16 6.07
CA ILE A 138 -32.75 -14.58 4.73
C ILE A 138 -31.53 -15.25 4.10
N ASP A 139 -31.79 -16.21 3.21
CA ASP A 139 -30.77 -16.80 2.34
C ASP A 139 -30.70 -15.97 1.05
N MET A 140 -29.64 -15.18 0.90
CA MET A 140 -29.39 -14.40 -0.32
C MET A 140 -28.80 -15.27 -1.46
N GLY A 141 -28.59 -16.57 -1.20
CA GLY A 141 -28.11 -17.54 -2.16
C GLY A 141 -26.62 -17.87 -1.99
N PRO A 142 -26.08 -18.79 -2.81
CA PRO A 142 -24.73 -19.32 -2.68
C PRO A 142 -23.61 -18.26 -2.72
N LYS A 143 -23.81 -17.17 -3.48
CA LYS A 143 -22.84 -16.07 -3.65
C LYS A 143 -22.67 -15.16 -2.43
N TYR A 144 -23.40 -15.41 -1.35
CA TYR A 144 -23.32 -14.67 -0.08
C TYR A 144 -22.84 -15.58 1.06
N ARG A 145 -22.30 -16.75 0.72
CA ARG A 145 -21.70 -17.69 1.67
C ARG A 145 -20.22 -17.40 1.81
N LYS A 146 -19.70 -17.62 3.02
CA LYS A 146 -18.28 -17.44 3.30
C LYS A 146 -17.44 -18.31 2.34
N GLY A 147 -16.47 -17.68 1.68
CA GLY A 147 -15.59 -18.34 0.71
C GLY A 147 -16.11 -18.36 -0.73
N SER A 148 -17.34 -17.89 -0.96
CA SER A 148 -17.94 -17.74 -2.30
C SER A 148 -18.59 -16.38 -2.48
N ASN A 149 -18.17 -15.40 -1.68
CA ASN A 149 -18.76 -14.06 -1.66
C ASN A 149 -17.86 -13.00 -2.28
N CYS A 150 -16.73 -13.39 -2.87
CA CYS A 150 -15.79 -12.45 -3.49
C CYS A 150 -15.53 -12.79 -4.95
N ILE A 151 -15.32 -11.74 -5.74
CA ILE A 151 -14.78 -11.81 -7.10
C ILE A 151 -13.32 -11.39 -7.03
N LYS A 152 -12.42 -12.14 -7.67
CA LYS A 152 -11.00 -11.81 -7.77
C LYS A 152 -10.66 -11.34 -9.18
N ARG A 153 -9.98 -10.19 -9.30
CA ARG A 153 -9.49 -9.65 -10.58
C ARG A 153 -7.97 -9.48 -10.57
N ARG A 154 -7.34 -9.72 -11.73
CA ARG A 154 -5.92 -9.40 -11.97
C ARG A 154 -5.81 -8.04 -12.63
N SER A 155 -5.06 -7.15 -11.98
CA SER A 155 -4.59 -5.90 -12.56
C SER A 155 -3.12 -6.07 -12.95
N ALA A 156 -2.85 -6.47 -14.20
CA ALA A 156 -1.50 -6.81 -14.66
C ALA A 156 -0.68 -5.57 -15.08
N ASN A 157 -1.35 -4.50 -15.51
CA ASN A 157 -0.74 -3.29 -16.06
C ASN A 157 -1.30 -2.05 -15.36
N ALA A 158 -1.34 -2.09 -14.03
CA ALA A 158 -1.89 -1.02 -13.24
C ALA A 158 -1.05 0.25 -13.35
N LYS A 159 -1.73 1.40 -13.44
CA LYS A 159 -1.13 2.73 -13.53
C LYS A 159 -1.79 3.63 -12.50
N GLY A 160 -1.02 4.59 -12.00
CA GLY A 160 -1.58 5.68 -11.22
C GLY A 160 -0.50 6.62 -10.75
N ALA A 161 -0.64 7.17 -9.55
CA ALA A 161 0.30 8.13 -9.01
C ALA A 161 0.36 8.12 -7.49
N CYS A 162 1.50 8.58 -6.97
CA CYS A 162 1.69 8.99 -5.60
C CYS A 162 1.78 10.52 -5.52
N TYR A 163 1.04 11.11 -4.59
CA TYR A 163 1.06 12.53 -4.28
C TYR A 163 0.94 12.75 -2.77
N VAL A 164 1.26 13.96 -2.32
CA VAL A 164 1.09 14.38 -0.93
C VAL A 164 -0.16 15.23 -0.84
N ASP A 165 -1.03 14.97 0.14
CA ASP A 165 -2.19 15.82 0.42
C ASP A 165 -1.80 17.06 1.25
N THR A 166 -2.73 17.99 1.42
CA THR A 166 -2.51 19.25 2.16
C THR A 166 -2.20 19.06 3.64
N PHE A 167 -2.40 17.86 4.18
CA PHE A 167 -2.01 17.50 5.54
C PHE A 167 -0.61 16.89 5.61
N GLY A 168 0.01 16.62 4.45
CA GLY A 168 1.33 15.99 4.35
C GLY A 168 1.29 14.47 4.27
N ASP A 169 0.12 13.84 4.11
CA ASP A 169 0.02 12.39 3.94
C ASP A 169 0.21 11.98 2.49
N TRP A 170 1.00 10.93 2.28
CA TRP A 170 1.12 10.25 1.01
C TRP A 170 -0.19 9.53 0.65
N ARG A 171 -0.62 9.77 -0.58
CA ARG A 171 -1.72 9.08 -1.25
C ARG A 171 -1.15 8.44 -2.51
N CYS A 172 -1.18 7.12 -2.58
CA CYS A 172 -0.84 6.38 -3.79
C CYS A 172 -2.08 5.62 -4.24
N THR A 173 -2.42 5.71 -5.52
CA THR A 173 -3.52 4.95 -6.11
C THR A 173 -3.09 4.36 -7.43
N MET A 174 -3.64 3.19 -7.77
CA MET A 174 -3.44 2.53 -9.05
C MET A 174 -4.75 1.93 -9.54
N VAL A 175 -4.98 2.02 -10.84
CA VAL A 175 -6.09 1.38 -11.52
C VAL A 175 -5.57 0.65 -12.75
N ASP A 176 -6.20 -0.48 -13.07
CA ASP A 176 -6.02 -1.16 -14.35
C ASP A 176 -7.39 -1.22 -15.03
N VAL A 177 -7.54 -0.49 -16.14
CA VAL A 177 -8.79 -0.45 -16.90
C VAL A 177 -9.04 -1.74 -17.68
N ASP A 178 -8.00 -2.56 -17.85
CA ASP A 178 -8.04 -3.83 -18.55
C ASP A 178 -8.00 -5.02 -17.58
N ALA A 179 -8.29 -4.79 -16.30
CA ALA A 179 -8.27 -5.83 -15.27
C ALA A 179 -9.20 -6.99 -15.65
N ARG A 180 -8.73 -8.22 -15.43
CA ARG A 180 -9.43 -9.44 -15.84
C ARG A 180 -9.95 -10.19 -14.62
N ASP A 181 -11.19 -10.66 -14.68
CA ASP A 181 -11.72 -11.60 -13.70
C ASP A 181 -10.88 -12.89 -13.76
N ILE A 182 -10.36 -13.33 -12.61
CA ILE A 182 -9.62 -14.59 -12.46
C ILE A 182 -10.54 -15.65 -11.87
N ILE A 183 -11.35 -15.27 -10.87
CA ILE A 183 -12.28 -16.15 -10.16
C ILE A 183 -13.57 -15.38 -9.92
N ASP A 184 -14.67 -15.91 -10.45
CA ASP A 184 -16.01 -15.36 -10.29
C ASP A 184 -16.69 -16.00 -9.09
N ASP A 185 -17.09 -15.18 -8.11
CA ASP A 185 -17.96 -15.57 -6.98
C ASP A 185 -17.51 -16.82 -6.18
N GLU A 186 -16.24 -17.20 -6.23
CA GLU A 186 -15.65 -18.33 -5.51
C GLU A 186 -14.29 -18.00 -4.90
N ALA A 187 -13.85 -16.74 -5.00
CA ALA A 187 -12.58 -16.36 -4.41
C ALA A 187 -12.71 -16.35 -2.88
N PRO A 188 -11.83 -17.03 -2.13
CA PRO A 188 -11.73 -16.79 -0.71
C PRO A 188 -11.27 -15.34 -0.50
N PRO A 189 -11.84 -14.60 0.47
CA PRO A 189 -11.31 -13.30 0.81
C PRO A 189 -9.85 -13.44 1.24
N PRO A 190 -9.00 -12.45 0.93
CA PRO A 190 -7.62 -12.46 1.39
C PRO A 190 -7.56 -12.45 2.92
N ALA A 191 -6.59 -13.18 3.46
CA ALA A 191 -6.37 -13.39 4.89
C ALA A 191 -5.60 -12.24 5.55
#